data_AF-A0A382K7W7-F1
#
_entry.id   AF-A0A382K7W7-F1
#
_cell.length_a   1.000
_cell.length_b   1.000
_cell.length_c   1.000
_cell.angle_alpha   90.00
_cell.angle_beta   90.00
_cell.angle_gamma   90.00
#
_symmetry.space_group_name_H-M   'P 1'
#
loop_
_entity.id
_entity.type
_entity.pdbx_description
1 polymer ?
#
loop_
_entity_poly.entity_id
_entity_poly.type
_entity_poly.pdbx_seq_one_letter_code
_entity_poly.pdbx_strand_id
1 'polypeptide(L)'
;MEGELEQTEELRNNQKEVISRRISFWLSFILAVGITWWYYASNPPDTAEMRKMRLFFKENIMDVAKFIRLPRDELKKFTDSKSHPFYETYFKSSDIEKEKIKALIHISRDYSPNQYWFNIIFLWVIAFTTLWFLGLILEAVIILVRQEDAERRKRLKEKSR
;
A
#
# COMPACT_ATOMS: atom_id res chain seq x y z
N MET A 1 -44.82 32.20 5.42
CA MET A 1 -44.92 30.76 5.71
C MET A 1 -44.12 29.91 4.72
N GLU A 2 -44.21 30.12 3.40
CA GLU A 2 -43.43 29.35 2.41
C GLU A 2 -41.90 29.62 2.49
N GLY A 3 -41.46 30.87 2.68
CA GLY A 3 -40.03 31.20 2.78
C GLY A 3 -39.30 30.65 4.01
N GLU A 4 -40.01 30.43 5.13
CA GLU A 4 -39.42 29.79 6.32
C GLU A 4 -39.29 28.27 6.12
N LEU A 5 -40.21 27.66 5.38
CA LEU A 5 -40.15 26.24 5.03
C LEU A 5 -39.00 25.94 4.08
N GLU A 6 -38.75 26.80 3.08
CA GLU A 6 -37.60 26.67 2.17
C GLU A 6 -36.26 26.83 2.91
N GLN A 7 -36.11 27.83 3.79
CA GLN A 7 -34.89 27.99 4.59
C GLN A 7 -34.63 26.79 5.51
N THR A 8 -35.67 26.23 6.12
CA THR A 8 -35.55 25.07 6.99
C THR A 8 -35.15 23.82 6.19
N GLU A 9 -35.61 23.70 4.94
CA GLU A 9 -35.25 22.60 4.04
C GLU A 9 -33.80 22.68 3.56
N GLU A 10 -33.32 23.87 3.19
CA GLU A 10 -31.92 24.11 2.81
C GLU A 10 -30.95 23.82 3.97
N LEU A 11 -31.26 24.30 5.18
CA LEU A 11 -30.42 24.04 6.37
C LEU A 11 -30.33 22.54 6.68
N ARG A 12 -31.44 21.82 6.56
CA ARG A 12 -31.49 20.36 6.76
C ARG A 12 -30.71 19.60 5.68
N ASN A 13 -30.72 20.08 4.44
CA ASN A 13 -29.96 19.46 3.35
C ASN A 13 -28.45 19.68 3.54
N ASN A 14 -28.04 20.90 3.89
CA ASN A 14 -26.64 21.21 4.21
C ASN A 14 -26.11 20.36 5.37
N GLN A 15 -26.90 20.16 6.43
CA GLN A 15 -26.49 19.29 7.54
C GLN A 15 -26.31 17.82 7.10
N LYS A 16 -27.16 17.32 6.20
CA LYS A 16 -27.05 15.95 5.67
C LYS A 16 -25.80 15.76 4.82
N GLU A 17 -25.45 16.74 3.99
CA GLU A 17 -24.22 16.71 3.18
C GLU A 17 -22.96 16.72 4.05
N VAL A 18 -22.92 17.56 5.10
CA VAL A 18 -21.79 17.58 6.05
C VAL A 18 -21.64 16.23 6.76
N ILE A 19 -22.75 15.61 7.18
CA ILE A 19 -22.73 14.29 7.83
C ILE A 19 -22.30 13.20 6.85
N SER A 20 -22.83 13.21 5.62
CA SER A 20 -22.47 12.25 4.57
C SER A 20 -20.99 12.31 4.21
N ARG A 21 -20.43 13.51 4.02
CA ARG A 21 -18.98 13.69 3.78
C ARG A 21 -18.11 13.15 4.93
N ARG A 22 -18.54 13.35 6.17
CA ARG A 22 -17.85 12.79 7.36
C ARG A 22 -17.91 11.27 7.37
N ILE A 23 -19.08 10.68 7.05
CA ILE A 23 -19.23 9.23 6.95
C ILE A 23 -18.36 8.66 5.84
N SER A 24 -18.37 9.28 4.66
CA SER A 24 -17.53 8.90 3.52
C SER A 24 -16.05 8.90 3.89
N PHE A 25 -15.59 9.96 4.56
CA PHE A 25 -14.23 10.05 5.07
C PHE A 25 -13.90 8.91 6.06
N TRP A 26 -14.70 8.74 7.11
CA TRP A 26 -14.43 7.75 8.16
C TRP A 26 -14.51 6.31 7.66
N LEU A 27 -15.47 6.01 6.78
CA LEU A 27 -15.59 4.70 6.17
C LEU A 27 -14.35 4.39 5.30
N SER A 28 -13.93 5.35 4.47
CA SER A 28 -12.74 5.20 3.62
C SER A 28 -11.48 5.04 4.44
N PHE A 29 -11.37 5.75 5.57
CA PHE A 29 -10.26 5.63 6.51
C PHE A 29 -10.18 4.22 7.09
N ILE A 30 -11.29 3.70 7.64
CA ILE A 30 -11.33 2.36 8.24
C ILE A 30 -11.03 1.28 7.20
N LEU A 31 -11.60 1.40 6.00
CA LEU A 31 -11.34 0.45 4.91
C LEU A 31 -9.88 0.49 4.47
N ALA A 32 -9.27 1.67 4.32
CA ALA A 32 -7.87 1.80 3.98
C ALA A 32 -6.95 1.18 5.04
N VAL A 33 -7.26 1.40 6.33
CA VAL A 33 -6.56 0.71 7.44
C VAL A 33 -6.70 -0.80 7.29
N GLY A 34 -7.91 -1.31 7.05
CA GLY A 34 -8.16 -2.75 6.85
C GLY A 34 -7.36 -3.34 5.67
N ILE A 35 -7.30 -2.65 4.53
CA ILE A 35 -6.51 -3.06 3.36
C ILE A 35 -5.03 -3.13 3.70
N THR A 36 -4.51 -2.11 4.37
CA THR A 36 -3.09 -2.07 4.74
C THR A 36 -2.73 -3.09 5.80
N TRP A 37 -3.64 -3.36 6.74
CA TRP A 37 -3.49 -4.41 7.73
C TRP A 37 -3.45 -5.79 7.07
N TRP A 38 -4.37 -6.05 6.13
CA TRP A 38 -4.33 -7.27 5.32
C TRP A 38 -2.99 -7.39 4.62
N TYR A 39 -2.57 -6.37 3.87
CA TYR A 39 -1.30 -6.41 3.16
C TYR A 39 -0.11 -6.70 4.09
N TYR A 40 -0.07 -6.06 5.26
CA TYR A 40 0.94 -6.31 6.29
C TYR A 40 0.93 -7.75 6.78
N ALA A 41 -0.24 -8.34 7.01
CA ALA A 41 -0.37 -9.73 7.43
C ALA A 41 0.06 -10.73 6.34
N SER A 42 -0.21 -10.44 5.07
CA SER A 42 0.18 -11.30 3.94
C SER A 42 1.64 -11.15 3.53
N ASN A 43 2.25 -9.99 3.78
CA ASN A 43 3.62 -9.68 3.37
C ASN A 43 4.41 -9.10 4.56
N PRO A 44 4.75 -9.90 5.58
CA PRO A 44 5.42 -9.40 6.76
C PRO A 44 6.79 -8.76 6.43
N PRO A 45 7.24 -7.77 7.22
CA PRO A 45 8.54 -7.15 7.03
C PRO A 45 9.67 -8.17 7.24
N ASP A 46 10.82 -7.91 6.59
CA ASP A 46 12.03 -8.72 6.78
C ASP A 46 12.42 -8.79 8.27
N THR A 47 12.77 -9.99 8.73
CA THR A 47 13.32 -10.20 10.08
C THR A 47 14.64 -9.47 10.27
N ALA A 48 15.06 -9.26 11.52
CA ALA A 48 16.32 -8.58 11.83
C ALA A 48 17.54 -9.28 11.19
N GLU A 49 17.53 -10.61 11.15
CA GLU A 49 18.60 -11.40 10.52
C GLU A 49 18.62 -11.24 9.00
N MET A 50 17.45 -11.32 8.35
CA MET A 50 17.35 -11.08 6.91
C MET A 50 17.81 -9.67 6.55
N ARG A 51 17.40 -8.66 7.33
CA ARG A 51 17.83 -7.26 7.12
C ARG A 51 19.35 -7.13 7.20
N LYS A 52 20.00 -7.75 8.19
CA LYS A 52 21.47 -7.76 8.33
C LYS A 52 22.14 -8.44 7.13
N MET A 53 21.62 -9.57 6.68
CA MET A 53 22.14 -10.27 5.49
C MET A 53 22.01 -9.42 4.21
N ARG A 54 20.84 -8.79 3.99
CA ARG A 54 20.62 -7.94 2.81
C ARG A 54 21.51 -6.70 2.83
N LEU A 55 21.71 -6.08 3.99
CA LEU A 55 22.66 -4.98 4.17
C LEU A 55 24.09 -5.42 3.87
N PHE A 56 24.51 -6.58 4.40
CA PHE A 56 25.82 -7.14 4.11
C PHE A 56 26.02 -7.36 2.59
N PHE A 57 25.03 -7.91 1.89
CA PHE A 57 25.09 -8.08 0.44
C PHE A 57 25.18 -6.76 -0.32
N LYS A 58 24.43 -5.75 0.11
CA LYS A 58 24.48 -4.41 -0.49
C LYS A 58 25.85 -3.75 -0.30
N GLU A 59 26.38 -3.78 0.92
CA GLU A 59 27.66 -3.14 1.26
C GLU A 59 28.85 -3.85 0.62
N ASN A 60 28.78 -5.18 0.48
CA ASN A 60 29.87 -6.01 -0.04
C ASN A 60 29.56 -6.59 -1.44
N ILE A 61 28.72 -5.92 -2.22
CA ILE A 61 28.17 -6.46 -3.48
C ILE A 61 29.26 -6.90 -4.46
N MET A 62 30.39 -6.19 -4.51
CA MET A 62 31.51 -6.51 -5.38
C MET A 62 32.20 -7.83 -4.99
N ASP A 63 32.51 -8.00 -3.70
CA ASP A 63 33.14 -9.20 -3.16
C ASP A 63 32.20 -10.41 -3.27
N VAL A 64 30.92 -10.21 -2.92
CA VAL A 64 29.89 -11.25 -3.00
C VAL A 64 29.64 -11.66 -4.46
N ALA A 65 29.51 -10.71 -5.39
CA ALA A 65 29.30 -10.99 -6.80
C ALA A 65 30.51 -11.69 -7.45
N LYS A 66 31.73 -11.36 -7.02
CA LYS A 66 32.94 -12.07 -7.44
C LYS A 66 32.92 -13.50 -6.91
N PHE A 67 32.66 -13.68 -5.61
CA PHE A 67 32.63 -14.97 -4.94
C PHE A 67 31.64 -15.97 -5.56
N ILE A 68 30.41 -15.56 -5.85
CA ILE A 68 29.38 -16.45 -6.42
C ILE A 68 29.68 -16.92 -7.85
N ARG A 69 30.65 -16.30 -8.53
CA ARG A 69 31.10 -16.63 -9.89
C ARG A 69 32.35 -17.49 -9.93
N LEU A 70 33.05 -17.66 -8.80
CA LEU A 70 34.28 -18.45 -8.76
C LEU A 70 34.01 -19.94 -8.96
N PRO A 71 34.97 -20.69 -9.55
CA PRO A 71 34.94 -22.14 -9.58
C PRO A 71 35.16 -22.73 -8.17
N ARG A 72 34.77 -23.99 -7.96
CA ARG A 72 34.62 -24.62 -6.63
C ARG A 72 35.92 -24.68 -5.82
N ASP A 73 37.05 -24.85 -6.50
CA ASP A 73 38.40 -24.88 -5.96
C ASP A 73 38.86 -23.50 -5.44
N GLU A 74 38.55 -22.44 -6.18
CA GLU A 74 38.81 -21.06 -5.77
C GLU A 74 37.86 -20.59 -4.67
N LEU A 75 36.61 -21.06 -4.69
CA LEU A 75 35.60 -20.83 -3.65
C LEU A 75 36.11 -21.22 -2.26
N LYS A 76 36.78 -22.38 -2.13
CA LYS A 76 37.33 -22.84 -0.85
C LYS A 76 38.40 -21.88 -0.33
N LYS A 77 39.36 -21.49 -1.19
CA LYS A 77 40.41 -20.53 -0.84
C LYS A 77 39.84 -19.17 -0.43
N PHE A 78 38.79 -18.71 -1.13
CA PHE A 78 38.12 -17.45 -0.82
C PHE A 78 37.40 -17.52 0.52
N THR A 79 36.77 -18.66 0.81
CA THR A 79 36.11 -18.92 2.09
C THR A 79 37.11 -18.94 3.25
N ASP A 80 38.25 -19.60 3.08
CA ASP A 80 39.32 -19.64 4.10
C ASP A 80 39.93 -18.24 4.35
N SER A 81 39.90 -17.35 3.35
CA SER A 81 40.43 -15.99 3.45
C SER A 81 39.49 -14.98 4.12
N LYS A 82 38.18 -15.25 4.18
CA LYS A 82 37.16 -14.31 4.66
C LYS A 82 36.39 -14.91 5.83
N SER A 83 36.42 -14.26 7.00
CA SER A 83 35.83 -14.80 8.23
C SER A 83 34.30 -14.73 8.33
N HIS A 84 33.59 -14.18 7.34
CA HIS A 84 32.15 -13.98 7.46
C HIS A 84 31.38 -15.30 7.25
N PRO A 85 30.45 -15.69 8.15
CA PRO A 85 29.75 -16.99 8.10
C PRO A 85 29.02 -17.27 6.79
N PHE A 86 28.59 -16.22 6.08
CA PHE A 86 27.97 -16.33 4.76
C PHE A 86 28.78 -17.17 3.76
N TYR A 87 30.09 -16.93 3.66
CA TYR A 87 30.93 -17.58 2.64
C TYR A 87 31.03 -19.08 2.89
N GLU A 88 31.17 -19.48 4.15
CA GLU A 88 31.23 -20.88 4.55
C GLU A 88 29.89 -21.59 4.34
N THR A 89 28.79 -20.95 4.73
CA THR A 89 27.44 -21.49 4.51
C THR A 89 27.15 -21.66 3.02
N TYR A 90 27.45 -20.65 2.19
CA TYR A 90 27.24 -20.73 0.74
C TYR A 90 28.09 -21.84 0.08
N PHE A 91 29.32 -22.04 0.53
CA PHE A 91 30.17 -23.12 0.01
C PHE A 91 29.59 -24.51 0.31
N LYS A 92 29.08 -24.70 1.53
CA LYS A 92 28.47 -25.96 2.00
C LYS A 92 27.06 -26.23 1.45
N SER A 93 26.35 -25.19 1.01
CA SER A 93 24.99 -25.29 0.47
C SER A 93 24.88 -26.14 -0.80
N SER A 94 23.71 -26.74 -0.98
CA SER A 94 23.33 -27.44 -2.21
C SER A 94 23.15 -26.47 -3.39
N ASP A 95 23.13 -26.95 -4.63
CA ASP A 95 22.97 -26.09 -5.80
C ASP A 95 21.60 -25.37 -5.81
N ILE A 96 20.54 -26.04 -5.33
CA ILE A 96 19.20 -25.46 -5.17
C ILE A 96 19.23 -24.30 -4.16
N GLU A 97 19.93 -24.46 -3.04
CA GLU A 97 20.09 -23.38 -2.06
C GLU A 97 20.93 -22.24 -2.60
N LYS A 98 21.99 -22.53 -3.34
CA LYS A 98 22.84 -21.52 -3.99
C LYS A 98 22.04 -20.67 -4.98
N GLU A 99 21.12 -21.27 -5.73
CA GLU A 99 20.22 -20.51 -6.61
C GLU A 99 19.31 -19.56 -5.83
N LYS A 100 18.71 -20.02 -4.72
CA LYS A 100 17.91 -19.17 -3.83
C LYS A 100 18.73 -18.02 -3.26
N ILE A 101 19.96 -18.29 -2.84
CA ILE A 101 20.88 -17.28 -2.30
C ILE A 101 21.28 -16.27 -3.40
N LYS A 102 21.57 -16.73 -4.63
CA LYS A 102 21.86 -15.85 -5.77
C LYS A 102 20.67 -14.93 -6.07
N ALA A 103 19.45 -15.45 -6.05
CA ALA A 103 18.24 -14.65 -6.21
C ALA A 103 18.11 -13.60 -5.09
N LEU A 104 18.36 -13.99 -3.83
CA LEU A 104 18.35 -13.08 -2.70
C LEU A 104 19.41 -11.97 -2.81
N ILE A 105 20.63 -12.30 -3.23
CA ILE A 105 21.71 -11.33 -3.48
C ILE A 105 21.29 -10.33 -4.56
N HIS A 106 20.70 -10.82 -5.65
CA HIS A 106 20.23 -9.98 -6.74
C HIS A 106 19.16 -8.97 -6.26
N ILE A 107 18.17 -9.43 -5.49
CA ILE A 107 17.13 -8.56 -4.91
C ILE A 107 17.71 -7.58 -3.89
N SER A 108 18.77 -7.97 -3.17
CA SER A 108 19.35 -7.16 -2.10
C SER A 108 20.19 -5.98 -2.60
N ARG A 109 20.56 -5.95 -3.88
CA ARG A 109 21.41 -4.90 -4.47
C ARG A 109 20.83 -3.50 -4.24
N ASP A 110 19.52 -3.35 -4.45
CA ASP A 110 18.82 -2.07 -4.33
C ASP A 110 18.04 -1.98 -3.01
N TYR A 111 18.39 -2.80 -2.01
CA TYR A 111 17.66 -2.88 -0.74
C TYR A 111 17.73 -1.56 0.05
N SER A 112 16.57 -1.14 0.55
CA SER A 112 16.43 -0.06 1.53
C SER A 112 15.56 -0.52 2.69
N PRO A 113 16.07 -0.52 3.95
CA PRO A 113 15.31 -0.99 5.11
C PRO A 113 13.96 -0.30 5.32
N ASN A 114 13.85 0.96 4.89
CA ASN A 114 12.66 1.78 5.07
C ASN A 114 11.65 1.63 3.92
N GLN A 115 12.04 1.00 2.81
CA GLN A 115 11.19 0.88 1.63
C GLN A 115 9.90 0.11 1.92
N TYR A 116 9.95 -0.91 2.78
CA TYR A 116 8.75 -1.63 3.19
C TYR A 116 7.73 -0.70 3.87
N TRP A 117 8.16 0.07 4.87
CA TRP A 117 7.29 0.99 5.59
C TRP A 117 6.79 2.13 4.71
N PHE A 118 7.65 2.62 3.81
CA PHE A 118 7.27 3.59 2.80
C PHE A 118 6.15 3.04 1.91
N ASN A 119 6.28 1.80 1.42
CA ASN A 119 5.25 1.15 0.61
C ASN A 119 3.93 0.96 1.38
N ILE A 120 3.98 0.62 2.67
CA ILE A 120 2.78 0.51 3.52
C ILE A 120 2.05 1.85 3.62
N ILE A 121 2.77 2.94 3.90
CA ILE A 121 2.19 4.28 3.99
C ILE A 121 1.60 4.69 2.63
N PHE A 122 2.32 4.45 1.53
CA PHE A 122 1.84 4.78 0.20
C PHE A 122 0.60 3.97 -0.17
N LEU A 123 0.57 2.67 0.13
CA LEU A 123 -0.61 1.83 -0.05
C LEU A 123 -1.79 2.40 0.74
N TRP A 124 -1.57 2.81 1.99
CA TRP A 124 -2.61 3.43 2.81
C TRP A 124 -3.16 4.70 2.15
N VAL A 125 -2.28 5.61 1.73
CA VAL A 125 -2.65 6.88 1.10
C VAL A 125 -3.43 6.62 -0.20
N ILE A 126 -2.95 5.72 -1.06
CA ILE A 126 -3.61 5.40 -2.33
C ILE A 126 -4.99 4.78 -2.08
N ALA A 127 -5.08 3.79 -1.19
CA ALA A 127 -6.34 3.14 -0.87
C ALA A 127 -7.34 4.15 -0.27
N PHE A 128 -6.89 4.95 0.70
CA PHE A 128 -7.72 5.97 1.35
C PHE A 128 -8.25 7.00 0.35
N THR A 129 -7.36 7.61 -0.43
CA THR A 129 -7.73 8.66 -1.39
C THR A 129 -8.67 8.12 -2.47
N THR A 130 -8.42 6.90 -2.97
CA THR A 130 -9.27 6.26 -3.97
C THR A 130 -10.68 6.00 -3.43
N LEU A 131 -10.79 5.37 -2.25
CA LEU A 131 -12.08 5.06 -1.63
C LEU A 131 -12.85 6.32 -1.26
N TRP A 132 -12.16 7.32 -0.71
CA TRP A 132 -12.78 8.58 -0.34
C TRP A 132 -13.30 9.33 -1.56
N PHE A 133 -12.50 9.40 -2.63
CA PHE A 133 -12.91 10.04 -3.88
C PHE A 133 -14.12 9.34 -4.52
N LEU A 134 -14.14 8.00 -4.54
CA LEU A 134 -15.30 7.24 -4.99
C LEU A 134 -16.55 7.53 -4.15
N GLY A 135 -16.38 7.67 -2.83
CA GLY A 135 -17.47 8.05 -1.93
C GLY A 135 -18.04 9.44 -2.25
N LEU A 136 -17.19 10.42 -2.54
CA LEU A 136 -17.60 11.77 -2.94
C LEU A 136 -18.33 11.78 -4.30
N ILE A 137 -17.86 11.00 -5.27
CA ILE A 137 -18.54 10.85 -6.57
C ILE A 137 -19.94 10.27 -6.37
N LEU A 138 -20.05 9.20 -5.58
CA LEU A 138 -21.34 8.56 -5.31
C LEU A 138 -22.32 9.54 -4.64
N GLU A 139 -21.84 10.33 -3.68
CA GLU A 139 -22.64 11.37 -3.03
C GLU A 139 -23.12 12.43 -4.03
N ALA A 140 -22.23 12.90 -4.91
CA ALA A 140 -22.58 13.88 -5.95
C ALA A 140 -23.63 13.33 -6.92
N VAL A 141 -23.51 12.07 -7.36
CA VAL A 141 -24.50 11.41 -8.22
C VAL A 141 -25.86 11.32 -7.51
N ILE A 142 -25.89 10.95 -6.23
CA ILE A 142 -27.13 10.88 -5.45
C ILE A 142 -27.80 12.26 -5.35
N ILE A 143 -27.02 13.33 -5.13
CA ILE A 143 -27.54 14.69 -5.06
C ILE A 143 -28.15 15.11 -6.40
N LEU A 144 -27.45 14.87 -7.51
CA LEU A 144 -27.94 15.19 -8.86
C LEU A 144 -29.26 14.47 -9.17
N VAL A 145 -29.36 13.17 -8.89
CA VAL A 145 -30.58 12.40 -9.09
C VAL A 145 -31.74 12.93 -8.24
N ARG A 146 -31.47 13.28 -6.97
CA ARG A 146 -32.49 13.87 -6.08
C ARG A 146 -32.99 15.23 -6.57
N GLN A 147 -32.09 16.07 -7.09
CA GLN A 147 -32.47 17.36 -7.67
C GLN A 147 -33.37 17.17 -8.89
N GLU A 148 -32.98 16.28 -9.81
CA GLU A 148 -33.76 15.98 -11.02
C GLU A 148 -35.16 15.43 -10.68
N ASP A 149 -35.26 14.55 -9.68
CA ASP A 149 -36.54 14.02 -9.20
C ASP A 149 -37.42 15.10 -8.53
N ALA A 150 -36.81 16.02 -7.77
CA ALA A 150 -37.52 17.14 -7.16
C ALA A 150 -38.08 18.09 -8.24
N GLU A 151 -37.29 18.41 -9.27
CA GLU A 151 -37.72 19.22 -10.41
C GLU A 151 -38.85 18.55 -11.20
N ARG A 152 -38.75 17.24 -11.45
CA ARG A 152 -39.83 16.46 -12.08
C ARG A 152 -41.13 16.57 -11.28
N ARG A 153 -41.08 16.41 -9.96
CA ARG A 153 -42.27 16.53 -9.09
C ARG A 153 -42.85 17.94 -9.07
N LYS A 154 -42.01 18.99 -9.09
CA LYS A 154 -42.47 20.39 -9.18
C LYS A 154 -43.21 20.65 -10.49
N ARG A 155 -42.64 20.26 -11.63
CA ARG A 155 -43.28 20.39 -12.96
C ARG A 155 -44.64 19.67 -13.04
N LEU A 156 -44.75 18.48 -12.45
CA LEU A 156 -46.02 17.73 -12.42
C LEU A 156 -47.08 18.46 -11.59
N LYS A 157 -46.71 19.05 -10.45
CA LYS A 157 -47.63 19.82 -9.61
C LYS A 157 -48.12 21.10 -10.30
N GLU A 158 -47.23 21.85 -10.95
CA GLU A 158 -47.61 23.04 -11.72
C GLU A 158 -48.55 22.70 -12.88
N LYS A 159 -48.31 21.58 -13.57
CA LYS A 159 -49.14 21.15 -14.70
C LYS A 159 -50.52 20.60 -14.27
N SER A 160 -50.69 20.24 -13.00
CA SER A 160 -51.95 19.75 -12.41
C SER A 160 -52.82 20.85 -11.79
N ARG A 161 -52.34 22.10 -11.82
CA ARG A 161 -53.02 23.29 -11.27
C ARG A 161 -53.55 24.16 -12.40
#